data_AF-A0A968QBE0-F1
#
_entry.id   AF-A0A968QBE0-F1
#
_cell.length_a   1.000
_cell.length_b   1.000
_cell.length_c   1.000
_cell.angle_alpha   90.00
_cell.angle_beta   90.00
_cell.angle_gamma   90.00
#
_symmetry.space_group_name_H-M   'P 1'
#
loop_
_entity.id
_entity.type
_entity.pdbx_description
1 polymer ?
#
loop_
_entity_poly.entity_id
_entity_poly.type
_entity_poly.pdbx_seq_one_letter_code
_entity_poly.pdbx_strand_id
1 'polypeptide(L)'
;MCKRSIDGAVTQQQQLLKRHNPTIIPLQERHAELRYWCPNKTMENLRADVAAKIDLSRPRIAFYGTNNSHHMAYLWISLINEPITVISFDGTSDCFRTLPGYIWAGSWVPSAAKLPYVQKLIVLGVDRDFTLDLPDDFTAPLGTPTYETDLIVNGKVELYPNVMKESQIVGHVNANTPCVDIKPDGLFTSSASWKNFRDHGGIQASMERILS
;
A
#
# COMPACT_ATOMS: atom_id res chain seq x y z
N MET A 1 -20.98 -0.26 5.53
CA MET A 1 -20.01 0.76 5.07
C MET A 1 -19.43 1.41 6.31
N CYS A 2 -18.12 1.33 6.52
CA CYS A 2 -17.47 2.03 7.64
C CYS A 2 -16.74 3.23 7.08
N LYS A 3 -16.89 4.39 7.71
CA LYS A 3 -16.34 5.64 7.20
C LYS A 3 -15.63 6.36 8.32
N ARG A 4 -14.35 6.59 8.13
CA ARG A 4 -13.49 7.42 8.94
C ARG A 4 -13.17 8.68 8.17
N SER A 5 -13.10 9.76 8.91
CA SER A 5 -12.59 11.00 8.37
C SER A 5 -11.39 11.37 9.21
N ILE A 6 -10.19 11.05 8.74
CA ILE A 6 -8.96 11.52 9.37
C ILE A 6 -8.81 13.03 9.15
N ASP A 7 -9.38 13.59 8.09
CA ASP A 7 -9.28 15.01 7.66
C ASP A 7 -10.64 15.71 7.46
N GLY A 8 -11.74 15.10 7.89
CA GLY A 8 -13.08 15.65 7.68
C GLY A 8 -13.67 15.49 6.26
N ALA A 9 -12.92 14.99 5.26
CA ALA A 9 -13.40 14.85 3.88
C ALA A 9 -14.66 13.98 3.76
N VAL A 10 -14.73 12.90 4.53
CA VAL A 10 -15.86 11.95 4.48
C VAL A 10 -17.11 12.53 5.12
N THR A 11 -16.97 13.27 6.22
CA THR A 11 -18.09 13.95 6.88
C THR A 11 -18.69 15.08 6.04
N GLN A 12 -17.94 15.61 5.07
CA GLN A 12 -18.45 16.62 4.13
C GLN A 12 -19.32 16.02 3.00
N GLN A 13 -19.29 14.70 2.78
CA GLN A 13 -20.05 14.03 1.72
C GLN A 13 -21.51 13.74 2.11
N GLN A 14 -22.31 14.80 2.29
CA GLN A 14 -23.68 14.73 2.83
C GLN A 14 -24.59 13.73 2.10
N GLN A 15 -24.52 13.64 0.76
CA GLN A 15 -25.32 12.68 0.00
C GLN A 15 -24.94 11.24 0.30
N LEU A 16 -23.63 10.96 0.43
CA LEU A 16 -23.12 9.63 0.71
C LEU A 16 -23.44 9.19 2.14
N LEU A 17 -23.48 10.13 3.09
CA LEU A 17 -23.92 9.88 4.47
C LEU A 17 -25.42 9.54 4.52
N LYS A 18 -26.25 10.38 3.89
CA LYS A 18 -27.72 10.18 3.84
C LYS A 18 -28.09 8.85 3.19
N ARG A 19 -27.44 8.47 2.09
CA ARG A 19 -27.78 7.27 1.31
C ARG A 19 -27.42 5.96 2.01
N HIS A 20 -26.34 5.92 2.79
CA HIS A 20 -25.76 4.66 3.26
C HIS A 20 -25.72 4.50 4.78
N ASN A 21 -26.12 5.52 5.55
CA ASN A 21 -26.11 5.54 7.01
C ASN A 21 -24.87 4.84 7.63
N PRO A 22 -23.64 5.29 7.28
CA PRO A 22 -22.43 4.57 7.61
C PRO A 22 -22.10 4.68 9.11
N THR A 23 -21.39 3.69 9.65
CA THR A 23 -20.72 3.83 10.95
C THR A 23 -19.58 4.83 10.80
N ILE A 24 -19.65 5.94 11.55
CA ILE A 24 -18.61 6.97 11.57
C ILE A 24 -17.73 6.77 12.80
N ILE A 25 -16.42 6.63 12.57
CA ILE A 25 -15.42 6.66 13.65
C ILE A 25 -14.66 7.99 13.50
N PRO A 26 -14.84 8.94 14.44
CA PRO A 26 -14.20 10.25 14.36
C PRO A 26 -12.73 10.13 14.72
N LEU A 27 -11.85 10.43 13.77
CA LEU A 27 -10.38 10.41 13.95
C LEU A 27 -9.72 11.75 13.62
N GLN A 28 -10.52 12.80 13.39
CA GLN A 28 -10.05 14.12 13.00
C GLN A 28 -9.07 14.70 14.01
N GLU A 29 -9.36 14.55 15.31
CA GLU A 29 -8.49 15.02 16.39
C GLU A 29 -7.15 14.29 16.43
N ARG A 30 -7.06 13.12 15.79
CA ARG A 30 -5.85 12.30 15.68
C ARG A 30 -5.14 12.47 14.33
N HIS A 31 -5.57 13.41 13.50
CA HIS A 31 -4.98 13.65 12.17
C HIS A 31 -3.46 13.82 12.22
N ALA A 32 -2.96 14.67 13.13
CA ALA A 32 -1.52 14.93 13.24
C ALA A 32 -0.71 13.67 13.58
N GLU A 33 -1.29 12.74 14.32
CA GLU A 33 -0.65 11.48 14.73
C GLU A 33 -0.72 10.40 13.64
N LEU A 34 -1.65 10.53 12.69
CA LEU A 34 -1.97 9.53 11.66
C LEU A 34 -1.63 10.02 10.23
N ARG A 35 -1.01 11.19 10.11
CA ARG A 35 -0.60 11.77 8.82
C ARG A 35 0.80 11.27 8.47
N TYR A 36 0.96 10.73 7.27
CA TYR A 36 2.19 10.12 6.73
C TYR A 36 2.71 8.88 7.43
N TRP A 37 2.68 8.83 8.76
CA TRP A 37 3.15 7.69 9.53
C TRP A 37 2.39 7.51 10.83
N CYS A 38 2.60 6.37 11.48
CA CYS A 38 1.97 6.00 12.74
C CYS A 38 2.87 5.01 13.49
N PRO A 39 3.09 5.17 14.82
CA PRO A 39 3.71 4.13 15.64
C PRO A 39 2.91 2.81 15.59
N ASN A 40 3.57 1.66 15.63
CA ASN A 40 2.91 0.36 15.60
C ASN A 40 1.90 0.20 16.75
N LYS A 41 2.27 0.62 17.96
CA LYS A 41 1.38 0.60 19.12
C LYS A 41 0.11 1.44 18.91
N THR A 42 0.28 2.61 18.28
CA THR A 42 -0.85 3.47 17.93
C THR A 42 -1.77 2.78 16.91
N MET A 43 -1.19 2.13 15.90
CA MET A 43 -1.91 1.38 14.89
C MET A 43 -2.68 0.19 15.50
N GLU A 44 -2.06 -0.55 16.43
CA GLU A 44 -2.66 -1.66 17.16
C GLU A 44 -3.85 -1.22 18.02
N ASN A 45 -3.69 -0.15 18.79
CA ASN A 45 -4.78 0.43 19.58
C ASN A 45 -5.94 0.84 18.68
N LEU A 46 -5.65 1.53 17.57
CA LEU A 46 -6.66 1.94 16.61
C LEU A 46 -7.35 0.71 15.98
N ARG A 47 -6.61 -0.35 15.69
CA ARG A 47 -7.17 -1.60 15.16
C ARG A 47 -8.16 -2.22 16.16
N ALA A 48 -7.82 -2.27 17.45
CA ALA A 48 -8.69 -2.80 18.50
C ALA A 48 -9.98 -1.98 18.65
N ASP A 49 -9.86 -0.65 18.73
CA ASP A 49 -11.00 0.28 18.83
C ASP A 49 -11.99 0.09 17.68
N VAL A 50 -11.45 -0.21 16.51
CA VAL A 50 -12.21 -0.37 15.28
C VAL A 50 -12.91 -1.69 15.26
N ALA A 51 -12.19 -2.78 15.54
CA ALA A 51 -12.76 -4.12 15.60
C ALA A 51 -13.97 -4.18 16.54
N ALA A 52 -13.94 -3.43 17.65
CA ALA A 52 -15.04 -3.33 18.60
C ALA A 52 -16.27 -2.59 18.07
N LYS A 53 -16.13 -1.74 17.05
CA LYS A 53 -17.19 -0.85 16.53
C LYS A 53 -17.80 -1.34 15.21
N ILE A 54 -17.24 -2.38 14.60
CA ILE A 54 -17.60 -2.77 13.24
C ILE A 54 -17.80 -4.29 13.13
N ASP A 55 -18.88 -4.71 12.46
CA ASP A 55 -19.18 -6.11 12.17
C ASP A 55 -18.29 -6.69 11.05
N LEU A 56 -17.24 -7.43 11.37
CA LEU A 56 -16.30 -7.96 10.38
C LEU A 56 -16.84 -9.13 9.54
N SER A 57 -18.06 -9.62 9.79
CA SER A 57 -18.63 -10.79 9.09
C SER A 57 -19.15 -10.51 7.67
N ARG A 58 -19.09 -9.25 7.20
CA ARG A 58 -19.66 -8.84 5.91
C ARG A 58 -18.68 -8.01 5.09
N PRO A 59 -18.73 -8.11 3.75
CA PRO A 59 -17.99 -7.21 2.87
C PRO A 59 -18.26 -5.74 3.16
N ARG A 60 -17.19 -4.94 3.17
CA ARG A 60 -17.22 -3.56 3.66
C ARG A 60 -16.44 -2.63 2.74
N ILE A 61 -17.04 -1.47 2.49
CA ILE A 61 -16.33 -0.33 1.93
C ILE A 61 -15.90 0.56 3.09
N ALA A 62 -14.59 0.81 3.17
CA ALA A 62 -13.94 1.69 4.13
C ALA A 62 -13.47 2.98 3.44
N PHE A 63 -13.80 4.13 4.01
CA PHE A 63 -13.24 5.42 3.62
C PHE A 63 -12.48 5.95 4.83
N TYR A 64 -11.28 6.49 4.69
CA TYR A 64 -10.50 6.89 5.88
C TYR A 64 -9.62 8.12 5.75
N GLY A 65 -9.56 8.80 4.60
CA GLY A 65 -8.89 10.09 4.49
C GLY A 65 -8.35 10.38 3.10
N THR A 66 -7.58 11.45 3.01
CA THR A 66 -6.84 11.94 1.84
C THR A 66 -5.55 11.14 1.59
N ASN A 67 -4.83 11.55 0.53
CA ASN A 67 -3.62 10.92 0.01
C ASN A 67 -2.52 10.66 1.06
N ASN A 68 -2.51 11.38 2.18
CA ASN A 68 -1.45 11.29 3.20
C ASN A 68 -1.67 10.17 4.25
N SER A 69 -2.77 9.42 4.14
CA SER A 69 -3.16 8.39 5.13
C SER A 69 -3.36 7.01 4.49
N HIS A 70 -2.85 6.75 3.29
CA HIS A 70 -3.04 5.46 2.61
C HIS A 70 -2.43 4.28 3.39
N HIS A 71 -1.44 4.50 4.27
CA HIS A 71 -0.96 3.48 5.22
C HIS A 71 -2.02 2.94 6.18
N MET A 72 -3.16 3.62 6.34
CA MET A 72 -4.32 3.08 7.05
C MET A 72 -4.97 1.89 6.30
N ALA A 73 -4.61 1.62 5.05
CA ALA A 73 -4.97 0.38 4.35
C ALA A 73 -4.52 -0.85 5.15
N TYR A 74 -3.31 -0.80 5.73
CA TYR A 74 -2.80 -1.83 6.62
C TYR A 74 -3.77 -2.15 7.76
N LEU A 75 -4.35 -1.12 8.38
CA LEU A 75 -5.31 -1.32 9.47
C LEU A 75 -6.49 -2.16 9.01
N TRP A 76 -7.08 -1.84 7.86
CA TRP A 76 -8.25 -2.55 7.34
C TRP A 76 -7.93 -3.97 6.92
N ILE A 77 -6.78 -4.18 6.28
CA ILE A 77 -6.30 -5.51 5.88
C ILE A 77 -6.02 -6.37 7.12
N SER A 78 -5.45 -5.79 8.18
CA SER A 78 -5.13 -6.49 9.45
C SER A 78 -6.34 -6.95 10.25
N LEU A 79 -7.56 -6.51 9.88
CA LEU A 79 -8.81 -6.94 10.49
C LEU A 79 -9.39 -8.19 9.82
N ILE A 80 -8.83 -8.61 8.69
CA ILE A 80 -9.30 -9.78 7.94
C ILE A 80 -8.60 -11.03 8.50
N ASN A 81 -9.40 -12.00 8.92
CA ASN A 81 -8.94 -13.23 9.57
C ASN A 81 -9.11 -14.48 8.69
N GLU A 82 -9.14 -14.29 7.37
CA GLU A 82 -9.27 -15.34 6.36
C GLU A 82 -8.34 -15.05 5.19
N PRO A 83 -7.86 -16.08 4.45
CA PRO A 83 -6.92 -15.88 3.36
C PRO A 83 -7.43 -14.93 2.28
N ILE A 84 -6.63 -13.93 1.93
CA ILE A 84 -6.96 -12.90 0.94
C ILE A 84 -5.81 -12.60 -0.02
N THR A 85 -6.18 -12.18 -1.24
CA THR A 85 -5.31 -11.42 -2.12
C THR A 85 -5.72 -9.95 -2.06
N VAL A 86 -4.75 -9.07 -1.83
CA VAL A 86 -4.97 -7.62 -1.82
C VAL A 86 -4.61 -7.06 -3.18
N ILE A 87 -5.52 -6.30 -3.79
CA ILE A 87 -5.28 -5.56 -5.03
C ILE A 87 -5.38 -4.07 -4.71
N SER A 88 -4.28 -3.35 -4.89
CA SER A 88 -4.16 -1.91 -4.72
C SER A 88 -4.07 -1.23 -6.08
N PHE A 89 -4.77 -0.12 -6.25
CA PHE A 89 -4.64 0.77 -7.40
C PHE A 89 -3.95 2.04 -6.94
N ASP A 90 -2.66 2.17 -7.23
CA ASP A 90 -1.87 3.33 -6.81
C ASP A 90 -0.76 3.62 -7.83
N GLY A 91 -0.40 4.90 -7.92
CA GLY A 91 0.73 5.38 -8.70
C GLY A 91 2.08 5.18 -8.01
N THR A 92 2.10 4.94 -6.70
CA THR A 92 3.30 4.57 -5.93
C THR A 92 3.25 3.08 -5.56
N SER A 93 4.40 2.43 -5.41
CA SER A 93 4.48 1.04 -4.94
C SER A 93 4.19 0.93 -3.45
N ASP A 94 4.47 1.98 -2.68
CA ASP A 94 4.50 2.00 -1.21
C ASP A 94 5.26 0.81 -0.61
N CYS A 95 6.26 0.34 -1.36
CA CYS A 95 7.04 -0.86 -1.09
C CYS A 95 8.43 -0.56 -0.54
N PHE A 96 8.63 0.62 0.07
CA PHE A 96 9.84 0.92 0.81
C PHE A 96 9.91 0.08 2.08
N ARG A 97 11.13 -0.20 2.55
CA ARG A 97 11.37 -0.90 3.80
C ARG A 97 10.71 -0.18 4.98
N THR A 98 10.06 -0.95 5.83
CA THR A 98 9.40 -0.44 7.03
C THR A 98 10.44 -0.06 8.10
N LEU A 99 10.28 1.11 8.70
CA LEU A 99 11.10 1.53 9.84
C LEU A 99 10.72 0.76 11.10
N PRO A 100 11.67 0.30 11.93
CA PRO A 100 11.35 -0.40 13.17
C PRO A 100 10.41 0.41 14.08
N GLY A 101 9.30 -0.21 14.48
CA GLY A 101 8.31 0.41 15.39
C GLY A 101 7.31 1.36 14.73
N TYR A 102 7.40 1.59 13.42
CA TYR A 102 6.50 2.49 12.69
C TYR A 102 5.95 1.85 11.42
N ILE A 103 4.81 2.36 10.98
CA ILE A 103 4.30 2.17 9.62
C ILE A 103 4.07 3.54 9.01
N TRP A 104 4.46 3.70 7.75
CA TRP A 104 4.29 4.96 7.03
C TRP A 104 3.71 4.73 5.65
N ALA A 105 3.29 5.83 5.03
CA ALA A 105 2.71 5.91 3.69
C ALA A 105 3.53 5.06 2.71
N GLY A 106 4.84 5.32 2.59
CA GLY A 106 5.68 4.57 1.66
C GLY A 106 5.99 3.11 2.02
N SER A 107 5.53 2.55 3.15
CA SER A 107 5.89 1.18 3.57
C SER A 107 4.71 0.31 4.01
N TRP A 108 3.48 0.70 3.70
CA TRP A 108 2.33 -0.09 4.16
C TRP A 108 2.21 -1.42 3.41
N VAL A 109 2.64 -1.49 2.15
CA VAL A 109 2.60 -2.70 1.33
C VAL A 109 3.40 -3.84 1.97
N PRO A 110 4.69 -3.68 2.32
CA PRO A 110 5.46 -4.75 2.94
C PRO A 110 4.92 -5.11 4.33
N SER A 111 4.43 -4.12 5.09
CA SER A 111 3.78 -4.38 6.38
C SER A 111 2.51 -5.22 6.22
N ALA A 112 1.67 -4.93 5.24
CA ALA A 112 0.44 -5.67 4.97
C ALA A 112 0.71 -7.05 4.37
N ALA A 113 1.67 -7.16 3.45
CA ALA A 113 2.08 -8.43 2.83
C ALA A 113 2.63 -9.45 3.85
N LYS A 114 3.15 -8.98 4.99
CA LYS A 114 3.63 -9.82 6.10
C LYS A 114 2.51 -10.30 7.05
N LEU A 115 1.26 -9.84 6.87
CA LEU A 115 0.12 -10.31 7.67
C LEU A 115 -0.19 -11.79 7.36
N PRO A 116 -0.59 -12.59 8.36
CA PRO A 116 -0.69 -14.05 8.23
C PRO A 116 -1.72 -14.50 7.19
N TYR A 117 -2.77 -13.70 6.98
CA TYR A 117 -3.86 -14.03 6.06
C TYR A 117 -3.70 -13.40 4.67
N VAL A 118 -2.73 -12.49 4.48
CA VAL A 118 -2.45 -11.93 3.16
C VAL A 118 -1.64 -12.96 2.40
N GLN A 119 -2.22 -13.59 1.40
CA GLN A 119 -1.54 -14.56 0.55
C GLN A 119 -0.64 -13.84 -0.45
N LYS A 120 -1.14 -12.75 -1.03
CA LYS A 120 -0.48 -11.97 -2.06
C LYS A 120 -0.96 -10.51 -2.00
N LEU A 121 -0.08 -9.58 -2.36
CA LEU A 121 -0.42 -8.16 -2.50
C LEU A 121 0.04 -7.67 -3.88
N ILE A 122 -0.89 -7.11 -4.64
CA ILE A 122 -0.64 -6.68 -6.01
C ILE A 122 -0.93 -5.19 -6.11
N VAL A 123 0.02 -4.41 -6.60
CA VAL A 123 -0.13 -2.96 -6.80
C VAL A 123 -0.15 -2.67 -8.29
N LEU A 124 -1.19 -1.95 -8.71
CA LEU A 124 -1.47 -1.63 -10.09
C LEU A 124 -1.36 -0.12 -10.32
N GLY A 125 -0.49 0.29 -11.25
CA GLY A 125 -0.37 1.67 -11.74
C GLY A 125 0.93 2.36 -11.36
N VAL A 126 1.89 1.60 -10.83
CA VAL A 126 3.10 2.11 -10.19
C VAL A 126 4.05 2.79 -11.19
N ASP A 127 4.07 4.12 -11.20
CA ASP A 127 4.95 4.90 -12.10
C ASP A 127 5.77 5.97 -11.36
N ARG A 128 5.50 6.27 -10.08
CA ARG A 128 5.98 7.51 -9.42
C ARG A 128 7.16 7.39 -8.47
N ASP A 129 7.39 6.23 -7.85
CA ASP A 129 8.36 6.11 -6.75
C ASP A 129 9.70 5.50 -7.17
N PHE A 130 9.76 4.83 -8.31
CA PHE A 130 11.02 4.36 -8.91
C PHE A 130 11.86 5.50 -9.52
N THR A 131 11.24 6.65 -9.73
CA THR A 131 11.92 7.95 -9.83
C THR A 131 12.06 8.47 -8.40
N LEU A 132 13.28 8.69 -7.93
CA LEU A 132 13.62 9.16 -6.57
C LEU A 132 13.07 10.58 -6.23
N ASP A 133 11.92 10.97 -6.78
CA ASP A 133 11.22 12.23 -6.57
C ASP A 133 10.41 12.17 -5.27
N LEU A 134 11.11 12.07 -4.15
CA LEU A 134 10.51 12.33 -2.86
C LEU A 134 10.20 13.83 -2.78
N PRO A 135 9.03 14.24 -2.26
CA PRO A 135 8.74 15.66 -2.03
C PRO A 135 9.87 16.35 -1.27
N ASP A 136 10.17 17.61 -1.59
CA ASP A 136 11.25 18.36 -0.92
C ASP A 136 11.05 18.47 0.61
N ASP A 137 9.80 18.33 1.09
CA ASP A 137 9.44 18.31 2.51
C ASP A 137 9.42 16.91 3.14
N PHE A 138 9.72 15.87 2.36
CA PHE A 138 9.82 14.51 2.86
C PHE A 138 11.19 14.24 3.48
N THR A 139 11.28 14.41 4.79
CA THR A 139 12.42 13.93 5.56
C THR A 139 12.17 12.48 5.96
N ALA A 140 12.83 11.54 5.28
CA ALA A 140 12.88 10.16 5.75
C ALA A 140 13.43 10.15 7.19
N PRO A 141 12.73 9.54 8.17
CA PRO A 141 13.15 9.62 9.57
C PRO A 141 14.56 9.07 9.81
N LEU A 142 15.01 8.10 9.00
CA LEU A 142 16.29 7.40 9.14
C LEU A 142 16.76 6.82 7.79
N GLY A 143 17.78 7.44 7.17
CA GLY A 143 18.54 6.85 6.05
C GLY A 143 17.91 6.97 4.65
N THR A 144 18.54 6.32 3.67
CA THR A 144 18.05 6.29 2.28
C THR A 144 16.91 5.27 2.19
N PRO A 145 15.70 5.66 1.77
CA PRO A 145 14.62 4.71 1.57
C PRO A 145 15.03 3.70 0.49
N THR A 146 14.96 2.42 0.85
CA THR A 146 15.24 1.29 -0.04
C THR A 146 14.00 0.43 -0.16
N TYR A 147 13.86 -0.28 -1.28
CA TYR A 147 12.72 -1.15 -1.52
C TYR A 147 12.83 -2.46 -0.71
N GLU A 148 11.69 -2.98 -0.26
CA GLU A 148 11.58 -4.34 0.29
C GLU A 148 11.52 -5.36 -0.86
N THR A 149 12.65 -5.54 -1.55
CA THR A 149 12.73 -6.37 -2.75
C THR A 149 12.49 -7.86 -2.46
N ASP A 150 12.82 -8.36 -1.27
CA ASP A 150 12.66 -9.77 -0.93
C ASP A 150 11.21 -10.27 -1.12
N LEU A 151 10.22 -9.40 -0.84
CA LEU A 151 8.81 -9.71 -1.05
C LEU A 151 8.41 -9.72 -2.53
N ILE A 152 9.10 -8.97 -3.37
CA ILE A 152 8.92 -9.00 -4.82
C ILE A 152 9.54 -10.29 -5.37
N VAL A 153 10.78 -10.56 -4.97
CA VAL A 153 11.55 -11.74 -5.40
C VAL A 153 10.85 -13.05 -5.06
N ASN A 154 10.23 -13.16 -3.88
CA ASN A 154 9.51 -14.36 -3.47
C ASN A 154 8.05 -14.41 -3.97
N GLY A 155 7.61 -13.42 -4.75
CA GLY A 155 6.27 -13.36 -5.34
C GLY A 155 5.13 -13.01 -4.35
N LYS A 156 5.46 -12.59 -3.12
CA LYS A 156 4.47 -12.13 -2.14
C LYS A 156 3.86 -10.79 -2.55
N VAL A 157 4.67 -9.93 -3.16
CA VAL A 157 4.27 -8.63 -3.71
C VAL A 157 4.52 -8.62 -5.21
N GLU A 158 3.54 -8.14 -5.98
CA GLU A 158 3.69 -7.87 -7.41
C GLU A 158 3.38 -6.42 -7.70
N LEU A 159 4.24 -5.76 -8.48
CA LEU A 159 4.08 -4.37 -8.87
C LEU A 159 3.96 -4.30 -10.37
N TYR A 160 2.86 -3.73 -10.86
CA TYR A 160 2.63 -3.56 -12.28
C TYR A 160 2.52 -2.07 -12.61
N PRO A 161 3.56 -1.51 -13.23
CA PRO A 161 3.52 -0.14 -13.71
C PRO A 161 2.46 0.09 -14.77
N ASN A 162 2.04 1.34 -14.94
CA ASN A 162 1.18 1.68 -16.05
C ASN A 162 1.99 1.94 -17.33
N VAL A 163 3.09 2.71 -17.26
CA VAL A 163 3.96 2.95 -18.41
C VAL A 163 5.44 2.68 -18.17
N MET A 164 5.92 2.68 -16.92
CA MET A 164 7.33 2.50 -16.63
C MET A 164 7.82 1.13 -17.14
N LYS A 165 8.96 1.14 -17.85
CA LYS A 165 9.58 -0.07 -18.41
C LYS A 165 10.83 -0.48 -17.65
N GLU A 166 11.65 0.49 -17.27
CA GLU A 166 12.94 0.26 -16.64
C GLU A 166 13.05 1.12 -15.39
N SER A 167 13.70 0.60 -14.36
CA SER A 167 14.15 1.39 -13.21
C SER A 167 15.47 0.85 -12.65
N GLN A 168 16.08 1.64 -11.77
CA GLN A 168 17.25 1.25 -11.00
C GLN A 168 16.85 1.02 -9.54
N ILE A 169 17.32 -0.07 -8.96
CA ILE A 169 17.08 -0.43 -7.57
C ILE A 169 18.42 -0.46 -6.85
N VAL A 170 18.47 0.14 -5.66
CA VAL A 170 19.62 0.02 -4.76
C VAL A 170 19.70 -1.40 -4.21
N GLY A 171 20.87 -2.03 -4.35
CA GLY A 171 21.13 -3.40 -3.95
C GLY A 171 21.54 -4.27 -5.15
N HIS A 172 22.13 -5.43 -4.83
CA HIS A 172 22.52 -6.44 -5.82
C HIS A 172 21.48 -7.56 -5.81
N VAL A 173 20.45 -7.42 -6.63
CA VAL A 173 19.27 -8.28 -6.70
C VAL A 173 19.26 -8.98 -8.05
N ASN A 174 18.97 -10.28 -8.05
CA ASN A 174 18.78 -11.07 -9.26
C ASN A 174 17.49 -11.86 -9.11
N ALA A 175 16.49 -11.56 -9.94
CA ALA A 175 15.19 -12.20 -9.86
C ALA A 175 14.45 -12.11 -11.19
N ASN A 176 13.77 -13.19 -11.56
CA ASN A 176 12.82 -13.18 -12.65
C ASN A 176 11.45 -13.59 -12.10
N THR A 177 10.52 -12.63 -12.08
CA THR A 177 9.20 -12.80 -11.47
C THR A 177 8.11 -12.56 -12.53
N PRO A 178 6.84 -12.88 -12.22
CA PRO A 178 5.73 -12.55 -13.10
C PRO A 178 5.63 -11.07 -13.47
N CYS A 179 6.10 -10.14 -12.61
CA CYS A 179 5.94 -8.69 -12.81
C CYS A 179 7.23 -7.95 -13.22
N VAL A 180 8.42 -8.49 -12.95
CA VAL A 180 9.70 -7.82 -13.20
C VAL A 180 10.86 -8.82 -13.41
N ASP A 181 11.77 -8.46 -14.32
CA ASP A 181 13.10 -9.08 -14.47
C ASP A 181 14.16 -8.13 -13.90
N ILE A 182 14.81 -8.52 -12.80
CA ILE A 182 15.82 -7.73 -12.10
C ILE A 182 17.18 -8.39 -12.31
N LYS A 183 18.15 -7.63 -12.79
CA LYS A 183 19.52 -8.07 -13.00
C LYS A 183 20.50 -7.15 -12.30
N PRO A 184 21.57 -7.68 -11.67
CA PRO A 184 22.63 -6.84 -11.14
C PRO A 184 23.24 -5.97 -12.23
N ASP A 185 23.45 -4.69 -11.92
CA ASP A 185 23.93 -3.68 -12.85
C ASP A 185 24.84 -2.71 -12.09
N GLY A 186 26.10 -3.12 -11.92
CA GLY A 186 27.08 -2.41 -11.11
C GLY A 186 27.33 -3.04 -9.74
N LEU A 187 28.09 -2.33 -8.89
CA LEU A 187 28.56 -2.85 -7.61
C LEU A 187 27.48 -2.82 -6.51
N PHE A 188 26.54 -1.86 -6.59
CA PHE A 188 25.51 -1.62 -5.55
C PHE A 188 24.11 -1.41 -6.12
N THR A 189 23.91 -1.69 -7.40
CA THR A 189 22.67 -1.37 -8.13
C THR A 189 22.23 -2.55 -8.98
N SER A 190 20.94 -2.59 -9.27
CA SER A 190 20.31 -3.56 -10.18
C SER A 190 19.35 -2.85 -11.12
N SER A 191 19.40 -3.22 -12.39
CA SER A 191 18.43 -2.82 -13.39
C SER A 191 17.17 -3.69 -13.26
N ALA A 192 15.99 -3.08 -13.36
CA ALA A 192 14.71 -3.75 -13.27
C ALA A 192 13.84 -3.45 -14.50
N SER A 193 13.52 -4.49 -15.28
CA SER A 193 12.66 -4.43 -16.45
C SER A 193 11.25 -4.91 -16.12
N TRP A 194 10.29 -4.00 -16.13
CA TRP A 194 8.93 -4.19 -15.63
C TRP A 194 7.92 -4.58 -16.71
N LYS A 195 6.97 -5.45 -16.34
CA LYS A 195 5.81 -5.77 -17.19
C LYS A 195 4.68 -4.79 -16.97
N ASN A 196 4.71 -3.65 -17.66
CA ASN A 196 3.67 -2.62 -17.52
C ASN A 196 2.35 -2.97 -18.21
N PHE A 197 1.25 -2.30 -17.82
CA PHE A 197 -0.06 -2.49 -18.44
C PHE A 197 -0.11 -2.09 -19.90
N ARG A 198 0.45 -0.93 -20.23
CA ARG A 198 0.30 -0.32 -21.55
C ARG A 198 0.79 -1.23 -22.68
N ASP A 199 1.89 -1.93 -22.43
CA ASP A 199 2.54 -2.81 -23.40
C ASP A 199 2.08 -4.28 -23.28
N HIS A 200 1.37 -4.66 -22.22
CA HIS A 200 0.99 -6.05 -21.93
C HIS A 200 -0.52 -6.29 -21.87
N GLY A 201 -1.29 -5.60 -22.72
CA GLY A 201 -2.73 -5.85 -22.91
C GLY A 201 -3.67 -5.04 -22.00
N GLY A 202 -3.13 -4.04 -21.29
CA GLY A 202 -3.89 -3.14 -20.42
C GLY A 202 -4.31 -3.78 -19.10
N ILE A 203 -5.05 -2.99 -18.31
CA ILE A 203 -5.52 -3.40 -16.97
C ILE A 203 -6.37 -4.69 -17.01
N GLN A 204 -7.14 -4.90 -18.08
CA GLN A 204 -7.98 -6.09 -18.23
C GLN A 204 -7.12 -7.37 -18.34
N ALA A 205 -6.16 -7.41 -19.25
CA ALA A 205 -5.29 -8.57 -19.42
C ALA A 205 -4.46 -8.86 -18.16
N SER A 206 -4.05 -7.80 -17.44
CA SER A 206 -3.38 -7.95 -16.14
C SER A 206 -4.30 -8.55 -15.09
N MET A 207 -5.54 -8.06 -14.97
CA MET A 207 -6.52 -8.62 -14.04
C MET A 207 -6.87 -10.07 -14.37
N GLU A 208 -7.01 -10.42 -15.65
CA GLU A 208 -7.24 -11.80 -16.09
C GLU A 208 -6.09 -12.72 -15.67
N ARG A 209 -4.83 -12.28 -15.82
CA ARG A 209 -3.65 -13.02 -15.36
C ARG A 209 -3.56 -13.15 -13.84
N ILE A 210 -4.02 -12.13 -13.11
CA ILE A 210 -3.99 -12.09 -11.65
C ILE A 210 -5.06 -13.01 -11.04
N LEU A 211 -6.22 -13.11 -11.70
CA LEU A 211 -7.39 -13.83 -11.21
C LEU A 211 -7.50 -15.27 -11.73
N SER A 212 -6.69 -15.66 -12.73
CA SER A 212 -6.59 -17.02 -13.28
C SER A 212 -5.75 -17.94 -12.40
#